data_AF-A0A6P6XTW8-F1
#
_entry.id   AF-A0A6P6XTW8-F1
#
_cell.length_a   1.000
_cell.length_b   1.000
_cell.length_c   1.000
_cell.angle_alpha   90.00
_cell.angle_beta   90.00
_cell.angle_gamma   90.00
#
_symmetry.space_group_name_H-M   'P 1'
#
loop_
_entity.id
_entity.type
_entity.pdbx_description
1 polymer ?
#
loop_
_entity_poly.entity_id
_entity_poly.type
_entity_poly.pdbx_seq_one_letter_code
_entity_poly.pdbx_strand_id
1 'polypeptide(L)'
;MMIIVKINQVFFFMKRVTNGNRLPYTIVSRKEWMFKLVGSEPFEIKNPDNNNEIVAKCEIIINACLGFTYEYILYVNGKQFKTFREKQSKIMRAWHFDLKNDENDGNDDDTKEKKQFRVVLEKDTLDVWVNGQKKETTNEFGDSEGTEITFDLTDEYNGCIKTISSGDKRKGMIYVLEVNGRPVEEMEPEESKSS
;
A
#
# COMPACT_ATOMS: atom_id res chain seq x y z
N MET A 1 17.52 -10.78 6.71
CA MET A 1 16.64 -10.72 5.53
C MET A 1 15.40 -9.93 5.91
N MET A 2 15.04 -8.96 5.09
CA MET A 2 13.92 -8.04 5.28
C MET A 2 13.09 -8.06 4.01
N ILE A 3 11.77 -8.10 4.16
CA ILE A 3 10.81 -8.17 3.08
C ILE A 3 9.97 -6.90 3.21
N ILE A 4 9.89 -6.09 2.15
CA ILE A 4 9.03 -4.91 2.11
C ILE A 4 7.98 -5.18 1.05
N VAL A 5 6.70 -5.02 1.41
CA VAL A 5 5.58 -5.23 0.50
C VAL A 5 4.92 -3.88 0.28
N LYS A 6 4.90 -3.45 -0.98
CA LYS A 6 4.23 -2.23 -1.46
C LYS A 6 3.03 -2.62 -2.31
N ILE A 7 2.23 -1.63 -2.73
CA ILE A 7 1.08 -1.88 -3.61
C ILE A 7 1.56 -2.59 -4.88
N ASN A 8 1.10 -3.84 -5.04
CA ASN A 8 1.46 -4.74 -6.15
C ASN A 8 2.96 -4.98 -6.34
N GLN A 9 3.81 -4.75 -5.33
CA GLN A 9 5.26 -4.96 -5.43
C GLN A 9 5.80 -5.63 -4.18
N VAL A 10 6.75 -6.54 -4.36
CA VAL A 10 7.49 -7.12 -3.24
C VAL A 10 8.98 -6.92 -3.47
N PHE A 11 9.63 -6.36 -2.46
CA PHE A 11 11.05 -6.10 -2.43
C PHE A 11 11.73 -6.99 -1.40
N PHE A 12 12.79 -7.65 -1.85
CA PHE A 12 13.60 -8.53 -1.01
C PHE A 12 14.92 -7.88 -0.71
N PHE A 13 15.19 -7.69 0.58
CA PHE A 13 16.45 -7.15 1.06
C PHE A 13 17.22 -8.22 1.83
N MET A 14 18.43 -8.51 1.38
CA MET A 14 19.38 -9.31 2.13
C MET A 14 20.41 -8.41 2.78
N LYS A 15 20.74 -8.70 4.03
CA LYS A 15 21.85 -8.05 4.71
C LYS A 15 23.09 -8.90 4.43
N ARG A 16 24.05 -8.37 3.66
CA ARG A 16 25.39 -8.97 3.63
C ARG A 16 26.05 -8.73 5.00
N VAL A 17 26.66 -9.75 5.56
CA VAL A 17 27.51 -9.61 6.75
C VAL A 17 28.86 -10.19 6.37
N THR A 18 29.91 -9.39 6.45
CA THR A 18 31.29 -9.84 6.27
C THR A 18 32.08 -9.43 7.51
N ASN A 19 32.79 -10.39 8.12
CA ASN A 19 33.77 -10.19 9.19
C ASN A 19 33.38 -9.14 10.26
N GLY A 20 32.18 -9.27 10.83
CA GLY A 20 31.72 -8.44 11.96
C GLY A 20 31.21 -7.04 11.60
N ASN A 21 31.38 -6.56 10.36
CA ASN A 21 30.89 -5.26 9.93
C ASN A 21 29.47 -5.37 9.35
N ARG A 22 28.56 -4.51 9.83
CA ARG A 22 27.18 -4.42 9.33
C ARG A 22 27.19 -3.66 7.99
N LEU A 23 27.08 -4.38 6.88
CA LEU A 23 26.92 -3.77 5.56
C LEU A 23 25.45 -3.33 5.30
N PRO A 24 25.24 -2.41 4.35
CA PRO A 24 23.90 -1.99 3.93
C PRO A 24 23.08 -3.17 3.37
N TYR A 25 21.75 -3.04 3.44
CA TYR A 25 20.83 -3.99 2.84
C TYR A 25 20.90 -3.90 1.31
N THR A 26 20.99 -5.04 0.63
CA THR A 26 21.00 -5.12 -0.84
C THR A 26 19.69 -5.72 -1.32
N ILE A 27 19.09 -5.14 -2.37
CA ILE A 27 17.91 -5.71 -3.03
C ILE A 27 18.36 -6.97 -3.77
N VAL A 28 17.80 -8.12 -3.42
CA VAL A 28 18.09 -9.43 -4.04
C VAL A 28 17.01 -9.86 -5.02
N SER A 29 15.80 -9.33 -4.89
CA SER A 29 14.73 -9.56 -5.86
C SER A 29 13.72 -8.42 -5.76
N ARG A 30 13.23 -7.98 -6.93
CA ARG A 30 12.20 -6.97 -7.09
C ARG A 30 11.22 -7.50 -8.12
N LYS A 31 9.96 -7.66 -7.70
CA LYS A 31 8.88 -7.96 -8.64
C LYS A 31 8.02 -6.73 -8.78
N GLU A 32 8.11 -6.10 -9.94
CA GLU A 32 7.21 -5.04 -10.34
C GLU A 32 5.91 -5.72 -10.81
N TRP A 33 4.79 -5.40 -10.15
CA TRP A 33 3.45 -5.86 -10.50
C TRP A 33 3.17 -7.36 -10.20
N MET A 34 2.41 -7.59 -9.13
CA MET A 34 1.76 -8.86 -8.85
C MET A 34 0.26 -8.76 -9.14
N PHE A 35 -0.24 -9.58 -10.07
CA PHE A 35 -1.66 -9.62 -10.43
C PHE A 35 -2.54 -10.17 -9.29
N LYS A 36 -1.95 -10.95 -8.39
CA LYS A 36 -2.56 -11.48 -7.17
C LYS A 36 -1.58 -11.27 -6.02
N LEU A 37 -2.07 -10.65 -4.93
CA LEU A 37 -1.25 -10.45 -3.73
C LEU A 37 -1.07 -11.75 -2.93
N VAL A 38 -2.00 -12.69 -3.07
CA VAL A 38 -1.98 -14.02 -2.43
C VAL A 38 -1.48 -15.05 -3.41
N GLY A 39 -0.60 -15.94 -2.94
CA GLY A 39 -0.03 -17.00 -3.75
C GLY A 39 1.38 -17.36 -3.31
N SER A 40 2.06 -18.13 -4.17
CA SER A 40 3.45 -18.49 -3.98
C SER A 40 4.32 -17.87 -5.07
N GLU A 41 5.44 -17.28 -4.67
CA GLU A 41 6.39 -16.63 -5.55
C GLU A 41 7.81 -17.20 -5.35
N PRO A 42 8.28 -18.06 -6.27
CA PRO A 42 9.65 -18.58 -6.23
C PRO A 42 10.66 -17.54 -6.75
N PHE A 43 11.84 -17.48 -6.12
CA PHE A 43 12.95 -16.66 -6.58
C PHE A 43 14.31 -17.30 -6.21
N GLU A 44 15.38 -16.86 -6.87
CA GLU A 44 16.73 -17.39 -6.66
C GLU A 44 17.66 -16.30 -6.14
N ILE A 45 18.49 -16.65 -5.15
CA ILE A 45 19.60 -15.79 -4.72
C ILE A 45 20.84 -16.25 -5.45
N LYS A 46 21.46 -15.34 -6.21
CA LYS A 46 22.66 -15.62 -7.01
C LYS A 46 23.88 -14.93 -6.43
N ASN A 47 25.06 -15.55 -6.58
CA ASN A 47 26.33 -14.95 -6.18
C ASN A 47 26.94 -14.17 -7.35
N PRO A 48 26.95 -12.83 -7.33
CA PRO A 48 27.53 -12.05 -8.42
C PRO A 48 29.05 -12.28 -8.55
N ASP A 49 29.72 -12.63 -7.45
CA ASP A 49 31.17 -12.85 -7.41
C ASP A 49 31.58 -14.26 -7.93
N ASN A 50 30.61 -15.17 -8.12
CA ASN A 50 30.84 -16.53 -8.62
C ASN A 50 29.95 -16.87 -9.83
N ASN A 51 30.19 -16.18 -10.95
CA ASN A 51 29.50 -16.41 -12.23
C ASN A 51 27.96 -16.48 -12.14
N ASN A 52 27.37 -15.72 -11.20
CA ASN A 52 25.93 -15.70 -10.93
C ASN A 52 25.34 -17.07 -10.54
N GLU A 53 26.15 -17.94 -9.93
CA GLU A 53 25.71 -19.25 -9.42
C GLU A 53 24.58 -19.09 -8.39
N ILE A 54 23.59 -19.98 -8.46
CA ILE A 54 22.46 -20.00 -7.54
C ILE A 54 22.93 -20.52 -6.18
N VAL A 55 22.93 -19.65 -5.18
CA VAL A 55 23.31 -19.97 -3.79
C VAL A 55 22.12 -20.54 -3.01
N ALA A 56 20.92 -20.08 -3.32
CA ALA A 56 19.70 -20.55 -2.67
C ALA A 56 18.47 -20.41 -3.57
N LYS A 57 17.63 -21.44 -3.53
CA LYS A 57 16.27 -21.40 -4.08
C LYS A 57 15.31 -20.99 -2.97
N CYS A 58 14.60 -19.90 -3.18
CA CYS A 58 13.68 -19.35 -2.20
C CYS A 58 12.26 -19.35 -2.75
N GLU A 59 11.29 -19.38 -1.85
CA GLU A 59 9.88 -19.26 -2.19
C GLU A 59 9.18 -18.46 -1.12
N ILE A 60 8.32 -17.53 -1.52
CA ILE A 60 7.49 -16.79 -0.58
C ILE A 60 6.03 -17.07 -0.82
N ILE A 61 5.39 -17.49 0.27
CA ILE A 61 3.96 -17.71 0.31
C ILE A 61 3.34 -16.50 0.99
N ILE A 62 2.39 -15.87 0.32
CA ILE A 62 1.60 -14.77 0.84
C ILE A 62 0.19 -15.28 1.06
N ASN A 63 -0.24 -15.34 2.31
CA ASN A 63 -1.58 -15.75 2.70
C ASN A 63 -2.40 -14.53 3.11
N ALA A 64 -3.63 -14.42 2.61
CA ALA A 64 -4.60 -13.50 3.19
C ALA A 64 -5.08 -14.04 4.55
N CYS A 65 -5.08 -13.18 5.55
CA CYS A 65 -5.67 -13.42 6.86
C CYS A 65 -6.85 -12.46 7.07
N LEU A 66 -7.60 -12.69 8.15
CA LEU A 66 -8.70 -11.81 8.57
C LEU A 66 -8.23 -10.37 8.82
N GLY A 67 -9.13 -9.41 8.57
CA GLY A 67 -8.92 -7.99 8.89
C GLY A 67 -7.83 -7.32 8.07
N PHE A 68 -7.73 -7.63 6.77
CA PHE A 68 -6.73 -7.08 5.84
C PHE A 68 -5.29 -7.29 6.32
N THR A 69 -5.04 -8.42 6.97
CA THR A 69 -3.70 -8.83 7.38
C THR A 69 -3.18 -9.84 6.38
N TYR A 70 -1.91 -9.73 6.02
CA TYR A 70 -1.24 -10.74 5.20
C TYR A 70 -0.16 -11.43 6.04
N GLU A 71 -0.06 -12.73 5.88
CA GLU A 71 1.02 -13.53 6.42
C GLU A 71 1.98 -13.89 5.30
N TYR A 72 3.27 -13.66 5.54
CA TYR A 72 4.35 -13.92 4.62
C TYR A 72 5.22 -15.02 5.19
N ILE A 73 5.36 -16.11 4.47
CA ILE A 73 6.18 -17.27 4.84
C ILE A 73 7.29 -17.39 3.81
N LEU A 74 8.53 -17.29 4.26
CA LEU A 74 9.71 -17.49 3.43
C LEU A 74 10.25 -18.90 3.60
N TYR A 75 10.42 -19.61 2.49
CA TYR A 75 11.17 -20.85 2.37
C TYR A 75 12.52 -20.58 1.73
N VAL A 76 13.55 -21.28 2.23
CA VAL A 76 14.90 -21.30 1.67
C VAL A 76 15.32 -22.76 1.54
N ASN A 77 15.64 -23.18 0.32
CA ASN A 77 15.99 -24.55 -0.06
C ASN A 77 14.96 -25.57 0.47
N GLY A 78 13.67 -25.25 0.29
CA GLY A 78 12.54 -26.10 0.70
C GLY A 78 12.25 -26.12 2.20
N LYS A 79 12.99 -25.37 3.03
CA LYS A 79 12.74 -25.27 4.48
C LYS A 79 12.17 -23.90 4.83
N GLN A 80 11.13 -23.89 5.66
CA GLN A 80 10.58 -22.65 6.20
C GLN A 80 11.64 -21.96 7.04
N PHE A 81 11.98 -20.73 6.66
CA PHE A 81 13.01 -19.92 7.29
C PHE A 81 12.41 -18.88 8.23
N LYS A 82 11.35 -18.20 7.81
CA LYS A 82 10.73 -17.13 8.61
C LYS A 82 9.26 -16.92 8.24
N THR A 83 8.47 -16.56 9.23
CA THR A 83 7.09 -16.07 9.07
C THR A 83 6.97 -14.70 9.70
N PHE A 84 6.23 -13.80 9.05
CA PHE A 84 5.79 -12.54 9.66
C PHE A 84 4.39 -12.18 9.19
N ARG A 85 3.66 -11.42 10.02
CA ARG A 85 2.31 -10.93 9.72
C ARG A 85 2.32 -9.43 9.68
N GLU A 86 1.66 -8.87 8.68
CA GLU A 86 1.57 -7.44 8.51
C GLU A 86 0.15 -7.02 8.16
N LYS A 87 -0.37 -6.06 8.93
CA LYS A 87 -1.68 -5.49 8.71
C LYS A 87 -1.54 -4.40 7.65
N GLN A 88 -2.31 -4.48 6.56
CA GLN A 88 -2.28 -3.48 5.49
C GLN A 88 -2.50 -2.07 6.02
N SER A 89 -3.35 -1.91 7.03
CA SER A 89 -3.62 -0.59 7.64
C SER A 89 -2.38 0.08 8.25
N LYS A 90 -1.27 -0.65 8.49
CA LYS A 90 0.00 -0.04 8.93
C LYS A 90 0.74 0.63 7.78
N ILE A 91 0.67 0.05 6.58
CA ILE A 91 1.42 0.50 5.40
C ILE A 91 0.57 1.44 4.54
N MET A 92 -0.75 1.26 4.53
CA MET A 92 -1.67 2.03 3.70
C MET A 92 -2.96 2.43 4.40
N ARG A 93 -3.62 3.46 3.88
CA ARG A 93 -5.00 3.84 4.19
C ARG A 93 -5.79 3.83 2.89
N ALA A 94 -7.00 3.28 2.92
CA ALA A 94 -7.89 3.27 1.76
C ALA A 94 -9.24 3.87 2.15
N TRP A 95 -9.84 4.59 1.21
CA TRP A 95 -11.17 5.15 1.28
C TRP A 95 -11.99 4.62 0.12
N HIS A 96 -13.22 4.21 0.40
CA HIS A 96 -14.24 3.88 -0.60
C HIS A 96 -15.41 4.83 -0.37
N PHE A 97 -15.84 5.55 -1.40
CA PHE A 97 -16.89 6.55 -1.29
C PHE A 97 -17.56 6.79 -2.65
N ASP A 98 -18.78 7.31 -2.61
CA ASP A 98 -19.55 7.69 -3.79
C ASP A 98 -19.47 9.21 -3.97
N LEU A 99 -19.27 9.67 -5.20
CA LEU A 99 -19.52 11.06 -5.56
C LEU A 99 -20.82 11.17 -6.33
N LYS A 100 -21.65 12.13 -5.92
CA LYS A 100 -22.78 12.60 -6.71
C LYS A 100 -22.25 13.57 -7.76
N ASN A 101 -22.69 13.45 -9.01
CA ASN A 101 -22.40 14.48 -10.01
C ASN A 101 -23.04 15.81 -9.59
N ASP A 102 -22.29 16.90 -9.72
CA ASP A 102 -22.66 18.24 -9.28
C ASP A 102 -24.06 18.69 -9.78
N GLU A 103 -24.71 19.52 -8.96
CA GLU A 103 -26.08 20.04 -9.07
C GLU A 103 -26.28 21.01 -10.26
N ASN A 104 -25.32 21.16 -11.17
CA ASN A 104 -25.34 22.15 -12.25
C ASN A 104 -26.23 21.80 -13.46
N ASP A 105 -26.92 20.67 -13.42
CA ASP A 105 -28.05 20.40 -14.33
C ASP A 105 -29.29 20.32 -13.46
N GLY A 106 -30.11 21.38 -13.50
CA GLY A 106 -31.25 21.67 -12.61
C GLY A 106 -32.44 20.71 -12.69
N ASN A 107 -32.16 19.42 -12.86
CA ASN A 107 -33.10 18.33 -12.71
C ASN A 107 -32.83 17.62 -11.38
N ASP A 108 -33.73 17.86 -10.41
CA ASP A 108 -33.93 17.03 -9.22
C ASP A 108 -34.47 15.66 -9.66
N ASP A 109 -33.61 14.87 -10.29
CA ASP A 109 -33.88 13.46 -10.55
C ASP A 109 -32.98 12.63 -9.63
N ASP A 110 -33.60 11.95 -8.66
CA ASP A 110 -32.99 11.00 -7.71
C ASP A 110 -32.32 9.78 -8.40
N THR A 111 -32.27 9.77 -9.73
CA THR A 111 -31.72 8.73 -10.60
C THR A 111 -30.28 9.02 -11.08
N LYS A 112 -29.62 10.12 -10.65
CA LYS A 112 -28.22 10.41 -11.04
C LYS A 112 -27.26 9.30 -10.60
N GLU A 113 -26.53 8.75 -11.56
CA GLU A 113 -25.56 7.66 -11.39
C GLU A 113 -24.45 8.07 -10.40
N LYS A 114 -24.40 7.40 -9.24
CA LYS A 114 -23.33 7.59 -8.26
C LYS A 114 -22.06 6.95 -8.79
N LYS A 115 -20.97 7.73 -8.84
CA LYS A 115 -19.67 7.20 -9.25
C LYS A 115 -18.89 6.77 -8.02
N GLN A 116 -18.55 5.48 -7.97
CA GLN A 116 -17.78 4.90 -6.87
C GLN A 116 -16.29 5.17 -7.06
N PHE A 117 -15.61 5.53 -5.97
CA PHE A 117 -14.19 5.78 -5.95
C PHE A 117 -13.50 4.94 -4.88
N ARG A 118 -12.29 4.49 -5.22
CA ARG A 118 -11.32 3.91 -4.29
C ARG A 118 -10.04 4.73 -4.33
N VAL A 119 -9.75 5.40 -3.22
CA VAL A 119 -8.50 6.13 -3.02
C VAL A 119 -7.62 5.35 -2.05
N VAL A 120 -6.33 5.18 -2.35
CA VAL A 120 -5.37 4.49 -1.49
C VAL A 120 -4.12 5.35 -1.33
N LEU A 121 -3.72 5.58 -0.07
CA LEU A 121 -2.45 6.21 0.31
C LEU A 121 -1.47 5.14 0.79
N GLU A 122 -0.28 5.07 0.20
CA GLU A 122 0.87 4.37 0.76
C GLU A 122 1.62 5.32 1.71
N LYS A 123 1.60 5.02 3.02
CA LYS A 123 1.99 5.96 4.08
C LYS A 123 3.48 6.30 4.10
N ASP A 124 4.32 5.40 3.60
CA ASP A 124 5.78 5.57 3.60
C ASP A 124 6.28 6.36 2.38
N THR A 125 5.69 6.11 1.21
CA THR A 125 6.07 6.80 -0.04
C THR A 125 5.24 8.04 -0.32
N LEU A 126 4.11 8.19 0.37
CA LEU A 126 3.07 9.18 0.10
C LEU A 126 2.44 9.03 -1.30
N ASP A 127 2.59 7.85 -1.92
CA ASP A 127 1.98 7.57 -3.22
C ASP A 127 0.45 7.46 -3.08
N VAL A 128 -0.27 8.15 -3.95
CA VAL A 128 -1.73 8.09 -4.02
C VAL A 128 -2.18 7.32 -5.26
N TRP A 129 -3.16 6.43 -5.06
CA TRP A 129 -3.78 5.65 -6.12
C TRP A 129 -5.30 5.90 -6.14
N VAL A 130 -5.83 6.18 -7.32
CA VAL A 130 -7.27 6.35 -7.57
C VAL A 130 -7.73 5.26 -8.52
N ASN A 131 -8.66 4.42 -8.07
CA ASN A 131 -9.22 3.29 -8.85
C ASN A 131 -8.12 2.39 -9.47
N GLY A 132 -7.02 2.20 -8.74
CA GLY A 132 -5.89 1.37 -9.17
C GLY A 132 -4.88 2.08 -10.08
N GLN A 133 -5.05 3.37 -10.38
CA GLN A 133 -4.09 4.18 -11.14
C GLN A 133 -3.33 5.12 -10.20
N LYS A 134 -1.99 5.13 -10.30
CA LYS A 134 -1.15 6.03 -9.53
C LYS A 134 -1.35 7.47 -10.04
N LYS A 135 -1.55 8.41 -9.12
CA LYS A 135 -1.69 9.84 -9.42
C LYS A 135 -0.39 10.59 -9.14
N GLU A 136 -0.20 11.70 -9.84
CA GLU A 136 0.77 12.72 -9.44
C GLU A 136 0.24 13.45 -8.21
N THR A 137 1.15 13.86 -7.32
CA THR A 137 0.81 14.42 -6.02
C THR A 137 1.69 15.63 -5.69
N THR A 138 1.10 16.66 -5.09
CA THR A 138 1.84 17.74 -4.44
C THR A 138 1.82 17.53 -2.93
N ASN A 139 2.99 17.50 -2.29
CA ASN A 139 3.13 17.26 -0.86
C ASN A 139 3.57 18.54 -0.15
N GLU A 140 2.72 19.08 0.71
CA GLU A 140 3.03 20.23 1.55
C GLU A 140 3.21 19.79 3.00
N PHE A 141 4.30 20.23 3.63
CA PHE A 141 4.62 19.90 5.02
C PHE A 141 4.40 21.15 5.87
N GLY A 142 3.30 21.17 6.64
CA GLY A 142 2.99 22.26 7.56
C GLY A 142 3.62 22.05 8.94
N ASP A 143 4.08 23.13 9.56
CA ASP A 143 4.76 23.10 10.87
C ASP A 143 3.83 22.70 12.04
N SER A 144 2.50 22.79 11.88
CA SER A 144 1.54 22.55 12.97
C SER A 144 0.37 21.61 12.62
N GLU A 145 -0.03 21.50 11.35
CA GLU A 145 -1.21 20.74 10.92
C GLU A 145 -0.89 19.40 10.24
N GLY A 146 0.40 19.06 10.11
CA GLY A 146 0.88 17.83 9.49
C GLY A 146 1.17 17.98 7.99
N THR A 147 1.21 16.85 7.27
CA THR A 147 1.36 16.77 5.81
C THR A 147 0.01 16.84 5.12
N GLU A 148 -0.06 17.66 4.07
CA GLU A 148 -1.15 17.69 3.09
C GLU A 148 -0.67 17.14 1.74
N ILE A 149 -1.47 16.25 1.15
CA ILE A 149 -1.17 15.58 -0.11
C ILE A 149 -2.32 15.87 -1.08
N THR A 150 -2.10 16.68 -2.10
CA THR A 150 -3.12 17.04 -3.09
C THR A 150 -2.91 16.29 -4.41
N PHE A 151 -4.01 15.91 -5.06
CA PHE A 151 -4.01 15.14 -6.30
C PHE A 151 -5.33 15.31 -7.07
N ASP A 152 -5.27 15.11 -8.39
CA ASP A 152 -6.46 15.11 -9.25
C ASP A 152 -7.25 13.81 -9.08
N LEU A 153 -8.46 13.89 -8.53
CA LEU A 153 -9.35 12.74 -8.40
C LEU A 153 -10.03 12.44 -9.75
N THR A 154 -10.54 13.48 -10.40
CA THR A 154 -11.04 13.50 -11.78
C THR A 154 -10.63 14.83 -12.44
N ASP A 155 -11.05 15.06 -13.67
CA ASP A 155 -10.85 16.36 -14.34
C ASP A 155 -11.62 17.52 -13.66
N GLU A 156 -12.62 17.21 -12.82
CA GLU A 156 -13.51 18.18 -12.16
C GLU A 156 -13.28 18.27 -10.64
N TYR A 157 -12.82 17.17 -10.02
CA TYR A 157 -12.71 17.07 -8.57
C TYR A 157 -11.26 16.91 -8.14
N ASN A 158 -10.87 17.69 -7.13
CA ASN A 158 -9.57 17.60 -6.48
C ASN A 158 -9.69 16.84 -5.16
N GLY A 159 -8.74 15.92 -4.93
CA GLY A 159 -8.57 15.21 -3.68
C GLY A 159 -7.46 15.84 -2.82
N CYS A 160 -7.67 15.86 -1.51
CA CYS A 160 -6.66 16.24 -0.53
C CYS A 160 -6.64 15.22 0.61
N ILE A 161 -5.48 14.67 0.92
CA ILE A 161 -5.29 13.85 2.12
C ILE A 161 -4.52 14.65 3.15
N LYS A 162 -5.13 14.83 4.32
CA LYS A 162 -4.53 15.52 5.47
C LYS A 162 -4.11 14.52 6.53
N THR A 163 -2.96 14.78 7.15
CA THR A 163 -2.45 13.97 8.26
C THR A 163 -2.59 14.72 9.57
N ILE A 164 -3.43 14.22 10.46
CA ILE A 164 -3.67 14.82 11.77
C ILE A 164 -2.90 14.01 12.80
N SER A 165 -2.02 14.67 13.55
CA SER A 165 -1.37 14.05 14.71
C SER A 165 -2.44 13.77 15.77
N SER A 166 -2.63 12.51 16.14
CA SER A 166 -3.62 12.14 17.15
C SER A 166 -3.27 12.59 18.57
N GLY A 167 -2.09 13.20 18.78
CA GLY A 167 -1.55 13.57 20.10
C GLY A 167 -1.17 12.38 20.98
N ASP A 168 -1.61 11.16 20.62
CA ASP A 168 -1.32 9.91 21.31
C ASP A 168 -0.31 9.08 20.51
N LYS A 169 0.91 8.96 21.06
CA LYS A 169 2.00 8.18 20.45
C LYS A 169 1.63 6.72 20.16
N ARG A 170 0.60 6.16 20.81
CA ARG A 170 0.13 4.78 20.58
C ARG A 170 -0.86 4.66 19.44
N LYS A 171 -1.62 5.72 19.11
CA LYS A 171 -2.65 5.71 18.05
C LYS A 171 -2.10 6.07 16.67
N GLY A 172 -0.99 6.80 16.61
CA GLY A 172 -0.32 7.15 15.35
C GLY A 172 -0.99 8.31 14.61
N MET A 173 -0.62 8.50 13.34
CA MET A 173 -1.20 9.55 12.49
C MET A 173 -2.60 9.14 12.01
N ILE A 174 -3.54 10.08 12.06
CA ILE A 174 -4.87 9.96 11.46
C ILE A 174 -4.78 10.53 10.04
N TYR A 175 -5.40 9.86 9.09
CA TYR A 175 -5.43 10.29 7.69
C TYR A 175 -6.88 10.57 7.33
N VAL A 176 -7.15 11.75 6.81
CA VAL A 176 -8.49 12.19 6.37
C VAL A 176 -8.42 12.50 4.89
N LEU A 177 -9.36 11.98 4.10
CA LEU A 177 -9.52 12.33 2.70
C LEU A 177 -10.64 13.36 2.56
N GLU A 178 -10.36 14.44 1.85
CA GLU A 178 -11.30 15.48 1.47
C GLU A 178 -11.40 15.53 -0.06
N VAL A 179 -12.60 15.78 -0.57
CA VAL A 179 -12.86 16.09 -1.99
C VAL A 179 -13.46 17.49 -2.06
N ASN A 180 -12.84 18.38 -2.86
CA ASN A 180 -13.20 19.81 -2.93
C ASN A 180 -13.33 20.47 -1.55
N GLY A 181 -12.44 20.11 -0.61
CA GLY A 181 -12.41 20.64 0.75
C GLY A 181 -13.47 20.08 1.71
N ARG A 182 -14.20 19.04 1.32
CA ARG A 182 -15.19 18.35 2.18
C ARG A 182 -14.72 16.93 2.51
N PRO A 183 -14.70 16.51 3.79
CA PRO A 183 -14.35 15.13 4.15
C PRO A 183 -15.28 14.12 3.48
N VAL A 184 -14.71 13.03 3.00
CA VAL A 184 -15.51 11.94 2.41
C VAL A 184 -16.21 11.14 3.50
N GLU A 185 -17.45 10.73 3.22
CA GLU A 185 -18.15 9.73 4.02
C GLU A 185 -17.72 8.34 3.54
N GLU A 186 -16.96 7.61 4.38
CA GLU A 186 -16.45 6.28 4.04
C GLU A 186 -17.60 5.27 4.00
N MET A 187 -17.66 4.49 2.93
CA MET A 187 -18.48 3.29 2.88
C MET A 187 -17.78 2.16 3.62
N GLU A 188 -18.53 1.45 4.47
CA GLU A 188 -18.05 0.21 5.06
C GLU A 188 -17.75 -0.80 3.93
N PRO A 189 -16.57 -1.45 3.93
CA PRO A 189 -16.30 -2.50 2.97
C PRO A 189 -17.32 -3.62 3.21
N GLU A 190 -18.14 -3.92 2.20
CA GLU A 190 -18.99 -5.10 2.16
C GLU A 190 -18.11 -6.33 2.44
N GLU A 191 -18.16 -6.86 3.67
CA GLU A 191 -17.51 -8.12 4.00
C GLU A 191 -18.17 -9.18 3.12
N SER A 192 -17.45 -9.61 2.08
CA SER A 192 -17.83 -10.76 1.28
C SER A 192 -18.00 -11.94 2.22
N LYS A 193 -19.25 -12.24 2.58
CA LYS A 193 -19.62 -13.48 3.27
C LYS A 193 -19.26 -14.60 2.31
N SER A 194 -18.14 -15.25 2.56
CA SER A 194 -17.86 -16.55 1.95
C SER A 194 -19.01 -17.46 2.32
N SER A 195 -19.84 -17.79 1.33
CA SER A 195 -20.72 -18.96 1.40
C SER A 195 -19.90 -20.24 1.30
#